data_AF-A0A2Z4WE12-F1
#
_entry.id   AF-A0A2Z4WE12-F1
#
_cell.length_a   1.000
_cell.length_b   1.000
_cell.length_c   1.000
_cell.angle_alpha   90.00
_cell.angle_beta   90.00
_cell.angle_gamma   90.00
#
_symmetry.space_group_name_H-M   'P 1'
#
loop_
_entity.id
_entity.type
_entity.pdbx_description
1 polymer ?
#
loop_
_entity_poly.entity_id
_entity_poly.type
_entity_poly.pdbx_seq_one_letter_code
_entity_poly.pdbx_strand_id
1 'polypeptide(L)'
;MKKNNKKKIIKGIGTTTILTSVIGITPVFASGIINWDEVYKNAYNSMKVVEVQKTQQSINDARKYINELAKNESLINMASTLSTRVDGIQENLFQQFYSLMYVNGKKKTRMSQSEINRAREYVNDFSTYEGNKKYTESWSSAIDEFQQKNINETILAIETLEKGKAIEDLKPAKQLLNELKTSTNEDTKNLVKNLDKRITLAEKEVLNKIEKEKEEQLEAKVKEHIKELERNIDSKIDEFKREQQKIIDNKTKEAEEKINKEIEKLNKEIENSKKQVEQKMNSIKGLISQVENPDVQKQLIEILKGLSQVVNDNFKKLS
;
A
#
# COMPACT_ATOMS: atom_id res chain seq x y z
N MET A 1 35.74 4.02 -18.58
CA MET A 1 35.21 5.30 -19.08
C MET A 1 33.81 5.10 -19.66
N LYS A 2 32.76 5.54 -18.95
CA LYS A 2 31.44 5.87 -19.51
C LYS A 2 30.81 6.89 -18.55
N LYS A 3 30.82 8.17 -18.93
CA LYS A 3 30.24 9.29 -18.18
C LYS A 3 28.75 9.38 -18.52
N ASN A 4 27.87 9.12 -17.55
CA ASN A 4 26.45 9.39 -17.69
C ASN A 4 26.11 10.74 -17.04
N ASN A 5 25.71 11.68 -17.89
CA ASN A 5 25.26 13.03 -17.58
C ASN A 5 24.00 13.02 -16.71
N LYS A 6 24.13 13.39 -15.43
CA LYS A 6 22.99 13.82 -14.60
C LYS A 6 22.75 15.31 -14.82
N LYS A 7 21.63 15.64 -15.47
CA LYS A 7 21.06 16.99 -15.57
C LYS A 7 20.88 17.56 -14.14
N LYS A 8 21.71 18.53 -13.77
CA LYS A 8 21.51 19.39 -12.60
C LYS A 8 20.30 20.28 -12.88
N ILE A 9 19.19 20.02 -12.19
CA ILE A 9 18.06 20.95 -12.10
C ILE A 9 18.57 22.17 -11.33
N ILE A 10 18.60 23.29 -12.03
CA ILE A 10 18.98 24.61 -11.54
C ILE A 10 17.95 25.02 -10.49
N LYS A 11 18.29 24.87 -9.20
CA LYS A 11 17.64 25.60 -8.10
C LYS A 11 18.08 27.05 -8.20
N GLY A 12 17.44 27.79 -9.10
CA GLY A 12 17.60 29.24 -9.22
C GLY A 12 16.83 29.94 -8.11
N ILE A 13 17.35 29.94 -6.89
CA ILE A 13 17.25 31.15 -6.07
C ILE A 13 18.43 31.98 -6.54
N GLY A 14 18.19 32.75 -7.60
CA GLY A 14 19.08 33.83 -7.95
C GLY A 14 19.07 34.78 -6.77
N THR A 15 20.06 34.65 -5.89
CA THR A 15 20.59 35.79 -5.17
C THR A 15 21.11 36.73 -6.26
N THR A 16 20.21 37.53 -6.84
CA THR A 16 20.60 38.78 -7.46
C THR A 16 21.28 39.54 -6.35
N THR A 17 22.61 39.46 -6.35
CA THR A 17 23.48 40.50 -5.83
C THR A 17 23.01 41.78 -6.50
N ILE A 18 21.98 42.42 -5.91
CA ILE A 18 21.65 43.80 -6.24
C ILE A 18 22.96 44.51 -5.96
N LEU A 19 23.54 45.11 -7.00
CA LEU A 19 24.71 45.95 -6.89
C LEU A 19 24.47 46.94 -5.74
N THR A 20 25.01 46.61 -4.57
CA THR A 20 25.28 47.54 -3.48
C THR A 20 26.49 48.36 -3.88
N SER A 21 26.50 48.92 -5.09
CA SER A 21 27.12 50.20 -5.32
C SER A 21 26.19 51.20 -4.65
N VAL A 22 26.33 51.31 -3.33
CA VAL A 22 25.90 52.46 -2.55
C VAL A 22 26.45 53.65 -3.33
N ILE A 23 25.61 54.34 -4.08
CA ILE A 23 25.94 55.68 -4.55
C ILE A 23 26.24 56.40 -3.24
N GLY A 24 27.53 56.72 -3.02
CA GLY A 24 28.01 57.29 -1.79
C GLY A 24 27.40 58.66 -1.59
N ILE A 25 26.20 58.71 -1.03
CA ILE A 25 25.57 59.95 -0.59
C ILE A 25 26.14 60.20 0.81
N THR A 26 27.34 60.78 0.87
CA THR A 26 27.90 61.28 2.11
C THR A 26 26.97 62.39 2.66
N PRO A 27 26.56 62.34 3.93
CA PRO A 27 25.76 63.39 4.52
C PRO A 27 26.53 64.72 4.55
N VAL A 28 25.97 65.78 3.95
CA VAL A 28 26.54 67.14 3.86
C VAL A 28 26.42 67.90 5.20
N PHE A 29 26.01 67.23 6.28
CA PHE A 29 25.56 67.85 7.53
C PHE A 29 26.67 68.37 8.46
N ALA A 30 27.93 68.40 8.00
CA ALA A 30 29.08 68.73 8.84
C ALA A 30 29.64 70.15 8.65
N SER A 31 29.25 70.88 7.60
CA SER A 31 29.69 72.27 7.37
C SER A 31 28.54 73.24 7.63
N GLY A 32 28.73 74.24 8.51
CA GLY A 32 27.70 75.21 8.92
C GLY A 32 27.10 76.12 7.83
N ILE A 33 27.32 75.82 6.55
CA ILE A 33 26.63 76.40 5.39
C ILE A 33 25.90 75.24 4.69
N ILE A 34 24.57 75.26 4.71
CA ILE A 34 23.75 74.24 4.05
C ILE A 34 23.67 74.57 2.55
N ASN A 35 24.21 73.70 1.70
CA ASN A 35 24.03 73.75 0.26
C ASN A 35 22.68 73.12 -0.13
N TRP A 36 21.65 73.95 -0.31
CA TRP A 36 20.29 73.47 -0.60
C TRP A 36 20.14 72.77 -1.95
N ASP A 37 20.96 73.11 -2.96
CA ASP A 37 20.96 72.40 -4.25
C ASP A 37 21.42 70.96 -4.07
N GLU A 38 22.42 70.74 -3.22
CA GLU A 38 22.92 69.41 -2.89
C GLU A 38 21.93 68.61 -2.04
N VAL A 39 21.27 69.26 -1.07
CA VAL A 39 20.18 68.64 -0.29
C VAL A 39 19.03 68.19 -1.20
N TYR A 40 18.60 69.06 -2.13
CA TYR A 40 17.58 68.72 -3.12
C TYR A 40 18.02 67.56 -4.02
N LYS A 41 19.24 67.61 -4.56
CA LYS A 41 19.80 66.54 -5.40
C LYS A 41 19.82 65.20 -4.67
N ASN A 42 20.19 65.18 -3.40
CA ASN A 42 20.20 63.97 -2.57
C ASN A 42 18.78 63.43 -2.30
N ALA A 43 17.80 64.31 -2.03
CA ALA A 43 16.40 63.92 -1.89
C ALA A 43 15.82 63.36 -3.20
N TYR A 44 16.10 64.00 -4.33
CA TYR A 44 15.65 63.53 -5.64
C TYR A 44 16.29 62.18 -6.01
N ASN A 45 17.60 62.04 -5.85
CA ASN A 45 18.31 60.80 -6.15
C ASN A 45 17.86 59.63 -5.27
N SER A 46 17.64 59.87 -3.98
CA SER A 46 17.13 58.84 -3.07
C SER A 46 15.70 58.42 -3.44
N MET A 47 14.82 59.36 -3.84
CA MET A 47 13.52 59.02 -4.40
C MET A 47 13.66 58.17 -5.68
N LYS A 48 14.58 58.49 -6.59
CA LYS A 48 14.87 57.63 -7.76
C LYS A 48 15.33 56.22 -7.39
N VAL A 49 16.10 56.08 -6.32
CA VAL A 49 16.48 54.77 -5.78
C VAL A 49 15.24 54.02 -5.29
N VAL A 50 14.27 54.68 -4.64
CA VAL A 50 13.00 54.06 -4.23
C VAL A 50 12.21 53.55 -5.45
N GLU A 51 12.16 54.30 -6.54
CA GLU A 51 11.45 53.87 -7.76
C GLU A 51 12.03 52.58 -8.37
N VAL A 52 13.34 52.39 -8.22
CA VAL A 52 14.06 51.21 -8.72
C VAL A 52 13.97 50.05 -7.74
N GLN A 53 14.34 50.29 -6.47
CA GLN A 53 14.49 49.23 -5.48
C GLN A 53 13.17 48.78 -4.88
N LYS A 54 12.21 49.70 -4.69
CA LYS A 54 10.88 49.43 -4.13
C LYS A 54 10.92 48.64 -2.83
N THR A 55 11.85 48.97 -1.93
CA THR A 55 12.00 48.32 -0.61
C THR A 55 11.68 49.29 0.52
N GLN A 56 11.28 48.77 1.67
CA GLN A 56 11.05 49.61 2.86
C GLN A 56 12.33 50.35 3.28
N GLN A 57 13.50 49.72 3.15
CA GLN A 57 14.78 50.36 3.45
C GLN A 57 15.02 51.58 2.56
N SER A 58 14.83 51.45 1.25
CA SER A 58 15.00 52.58 0.32
C SER A 58 14.02 53.73 0.65
N ILE A 59 12.79 53.40 1.04
CA ILE A 59 11.76 54.37 1.47
C ILE A 59 12.21 55.11 2.73
N ASN A 60 12.71 54.39 3.73
CA ASN A 60 13.20 54.97 4.97
C ASN A 60 14.37 55.94 4.73
N ASP A 61 15.29 55.56 3.84
CA ASP A 61 16.44 56.41 3.51
C ASP A 61 16.03 57.65 2.71
N ALA A 62 15.14 57.51 1.73
CA ALA A 62 14.60 58.67 1.00
C ALA A 62 13.87 59.66 1.92
N ARG A 63 13.09 59.16 2.89
CA ARG A 63 12.40 60.00 3.88
C ARG A 63 13.35 60.84 4.73
N LYS A 64 14.56 60.35 5.04
CA LYS A 64 15.57 61.14 5.76
C LYS A 64 15.97 62.38 4.94
N TYR A 65 16.29 62.20 3.66
CA TYR A 65 16.69 63.30 2.78
C TYR A 65 15.54 64.25 2.46
N ILE A 66 14.32 63.73 2.27
CA ILE A 66 13.13 64.55 2.03
C ILE A 66 12.78 65.39 3.27
N ASN A 67 12.86 64.82 4.47
CA ASN A 67 12.62 65.56 5.72
C ASN A 67 13.63 66.68 5.93
N GLU A 68 14.88 66.46 5.51
CA GLU A 68 15.90 67.51 5.55
C GLU A 68 15.60 68.64 4.57
N LEU A 69 15.22 68.31 3.33
CA LEU A 69 14.81 69.29 2.32
C LEU A 69 13.61 70.11 2.80
N ALA A 70 12.66 69.49 3.51
CA ALA A 70 11.46 70.13 4.03
C ALA A 70 11.74 71.20 5.11
N LYS A 71 12.95 71.24 5.69
CA LYS A 71 13.35 72.30 6.62
C LYS A 71 13.54 73.66 5.95
N ASN A 72 13.69 73.70 4.63
CA ASN A 72 13.70 74.95 3.86
C ASN A 72 12.28 75.28 3.38
N GLU A 73 11.72 76.37 3.92
CA GLU A 73 10.37 76.83 3.59
C GLU A 73 10.15 77.05 2.09
N SER A 74 11.18 77.52 1.35
CA SER A 74 11.08 77.75 -0.09
C SER A 74 11.02 76.45 -0.92
N LEU A 75 11.49 75.33 -0.36
CA LEU A 75 11.56 74.02 -1.03
C LEU A 75 10.52 73.03 -0.50
N ILE A 76 9.64 73.45 0.40
CA ILE A 76 8.65 72.58 1.03
C ILE A 76 7.72 71.90 0.02
N ASN A 77 7.34 72.61 -1.06
CA ASN A 77 6.50 72.05 -2.13
C ASN A 77 7.23 70.96 -2.93
N MET A 78 8.55 71.09 -3.10
CA MET A 78 9.37 70.06 -3.74
C MET A 78 9.50 68.84 -2.83
N ALA A 79 9.78 69.06 -1.53
CA ALA A 79 9.80 67.98 -0.54
C ALA A 79 8.46 67.23 -0.49
N SER A 80 7.35 67.96 -0.50
CA SER A 80 5.98 67.40 -0.56
C SER A 80 5.78 66.53 -1.81
N THR A 81 6.16 67.02 -2.99
CA THR A 81 6.07 66.28 -4.25
C THR A 81 6.87 64.97 -4.22
N LEU A 82 8.10 65.02 -3.68
CA LEU A 82 8.93 63.82 -3.53
C LEU A 82 8.33 62.85 -2.51
N SER A 83 7.78 63.35 -1.40
CA SER A 83 7.10 62.53 -0.40
C SER A 83 5.91 61.79 -1.00
N THR A 84 5.03 62.46 -1.75
CA THR A 84 3.86 61.83 -2.39
C THR A 84 4.26 60.66 -3.30
N ARG A 85 5.38 60.77 -4.03
CA ARG A 85 5.88 59.67 -4.87
C ARG A 85 6.38 58.49 -4.05
N VAL A 86 7.11 58.76 -2.97
CA VAL A 86 7.57 57.73 -2.03
C VAL A 86 6.36 57.05 -1.35
N ASP A 87 5.34 57.83 -0.97
CA ASP A 87 4.13 57.32 -0.32
C ASP A 87 3.34 56.39 -1.24
N GLY A 88 3.19 56.72 -2.52
CA GLY A 88 2.55 55.83 -3.50
C GLY A 88 3.26 54.48 -3.65
N ILE A 89 4.60 54.45 -3.52
CA ILE A 89 5.38 53.20 -3.55
C ILE A 89 5.21 52.42 -2.24
N GLN A 90 5.20 53.11 -1.09
CA GLN A 90 4.92 52.46 0.19
C GLN A 90 3.50 51.87 0.24
N GLU A 91 2.51 52.60 -0.29
CA GLU A 91 1.14 52.11 -0.41
C GLU A 91 1.08 50.81 -1.21
N ASN A 92 1.80 50.74 -2.34
CA ASN A 92 1.87 49.52 -3.13
C ASN A 92 2.48 48.34 -2.34
N LEU A 93 3.50 48.57 -1.52
CA LEU A 93 4.04 47.51 -0.64
C LEU A 93 3.00 47.03 0.38
N PHE A 94 2.25 47.95 0.99
CA PHE A 94 1.15 47.56 1.87
C PHE A 94 0.09 46.77 1.13
N GLN A 95 -0.32 47.19 -0.07
CA GLN A 95 -1.29 46.46 -0.88
C GLN A 95 -0.80 45.04 -1.21
N GLN A 96 0.47 44.86 -1.58
CA GLN A 96 1.07 43.55 -1.80
C GLN A 96 1.00 42.67 -0.54
N PHE A 97 1.39 43.23 0.62
CA PHE A 97 1.31 42.54 1.91
C PHE A 97 -0.13 42.11 2.26
N TYR A 98 -1.09 43.04 2.19
CA TYR A 98 -2.50 42.75 2.49
C TYR A 98 -3.10 41.73 1.51
N SER A 99 -2.70 41.74 0.23
CA SER A 99 -3.19 40.76 -0.76
C SER A 99 -2.83 39.31 -0.42
N LEU A 100 -1.78 39.08 0.37
CA LEU A 100 -1.43 37.73 0.85
C LEU A 100 -2.48 37.19 1.82
N MET A 101 -3.10 38.06 2.62
CA MET A 101 -4.04 37.73 3.69
C MET A 101 -5.50 37.94 3.29
N TYR A 102 -5.79 38.83 2.35
CA TYR A 102 -7.14 39.27 2.01
C TYR A 102 -7.40 39.21 0.50
N VAL A 103 -8.62 38.81 0.14
CA VAL A 103 -9.14 38.87 -1.23
C VAL A 103 -10.48 39.60 -1.18
N ASN A 104 -10.63 40.65 -2.00
CA ASN A 104 -11.83 41.50 -2.02
C ASN A 104 -12.24 42.01 -0.62
N GLY A 105 -11.25 42.42 0.18
CA GLY A 105 -11.44 42.93 1.54
C GLY A 105 -11.80 41.86 2.59
N LYS A 106 -11.91 40.59 2.21
CA LYS A 106 -12.22 39.48 3.12
C LYS A 106 -10.96 38.67 3.41
N LYS A 107 -10.77 38.30 4.68
CA LYS A 107 -9.66 37.43 5.10
C LYS A 107 -9.75 36.11 4.36
N LYS A 108 -8.64 35.66 3.77
CA LYS A 108 -8.55 34.34 3.12
C LYS A 108 -8.82 33.26 4.17
N THR A 109 -9.35 32.13 3.72
CA THR A 109 -9.55 30.96 4.59
C THR A 109 -8.26 30.16 4.76
N ARG A 110 -7.33 30.25 3.82
CA ARG A 110 -6.05 29.54 3.81
C ARG A 110 -4.95 30.40 3.21
N MET A 111 -3.75 30.20 3.72
CA MET A 111 -2.51 30.76 3.21
C MET A 111 -1.48 29.62 3.14
N SER A 112 -0.76 29.49 2.02
CA SER A 112 0.30 28.48 1.93
C SER A 112 1.47 28.84 2.84
N GLN A 113 2.31 27.87 3.21
CA GLN A 113 3.48 28.17 4.05
C GLN A 113 4.44 29.17 3.39
N SER A 114 4.56 29.16 2.06
CA SER A 114 5.38 30.13 1.32
C SER A 114 4.80 31.54 1.38
N GLU A 115 3.47 31.69 1.30
CA GLU A 115 2.80 32.98 1.45
C GLU A 115 2.96 33.51 2.88
N ILE A 116 2.87 32.65 3.91
CA ILE A 116 3.12 33.02 5.31
C ILE A 116 4.55 33.52 5.48
N ASN A 117 5.55 32.79 4.97
CA ASN A 117 6.94 33.21 5.05
C ASN A 117 7.15 34.60 4.41
N ARG A 118 6.57 34.83 3.23
CA ARG A 118 6.64 36.13 2.55
C ARG A 118 5.93 37.23 3.32
N ALA A 119 4.78 36.95 3.94
CA ALA A 119 4.08 37.89 4.80
C ALA A 119 4.95 38.29 6.01
N ARG A 120 5.68 37.34 6.59
CA ARG A 120 6.64 37.61 7.69
C ARG A 120 7.81 38.48 7.24
N GLU A 121 8.32 38.28 6.04
CA GLU A 121 9.35 39.15 5.45
C GLU A 121 8.85 40.60 5.36
N TYR A 122 7.63 40.83 4.86
CA TYR A 122 7.04 42.18 4.84
C TYR A 122 6.91 42.79 6.25
N VAL A 123 6.47 42.03 7.26
CA VAL A 123 6.36 42.55 8.64
C VAL A 123 7.75 42.94 9.19
N ASN A 124 8.76 42.12 8.94
CA ASN A 124 10.13 42.42 9.34
C ASN A 124 10.65 43.70 8.64
N ASP A 125 10.45 43.81 7.34
CA ASP A 125 10.81 45.00 6.58
C ASP A 125 10.08 46.24 7.10
N PHE A 126 8.76 46.17 7.29
CA PHE A 126 7.96 47.30 7.79
C PHE A 126 8.35 47.72 9.21
N SER A 127 8.84 46.80 10.05
CA SER A 127 9.28 47.09 11.42
C SER A 127 10.50 48.00 11.50
N THR A 128 11.26 48.12 10.40
CA THR A 128 12.41 49.03 10.30
C THR A 128 12.01 50.51 10.35
N TYR A 129 10.73 50.82 10.12
CA TYR A 129 10.17 52.16 10.23
C TYR A 129 9.42 52.35 11.55
N GLU A 130 9.84 53.32 12.36
CA GLU A 130 9.29 53.57 13.71
C GLU A 130 7.77 53.75 13.70
N GLY A 131 7.24 54.47 12.70
CA GLY A 131 5.80 54.74 12.58
C GLY A 131 4.94 53.48 12.39
N ASN A 132 5.54 52.36 12.00
CA ASN A 132 4.86 51.09 11.82
C ASN A 132 4.87 50.19 13.05
N LYS A 133 5.72 50.44 14.06
CA LYS A 133 5.88 49.53 15.22
C LYS A 133 4.57 49.23 15.95
N LYS A 134 3.66 50.20 16.01
CA LYS A 134 2.33 50.00 16.63
C LYS A 134 1.42 49.01 15.89
N TYR A 135 1.75 48.63 14.65
CA TYR A 135 0.97 47.71 13.84
C TYR A 135 1.63 46.33 13.68
N THR A 136 2.94 46.21 13.91
CA THR A 136 3.70 44.98 13.65
C THR A 136 3.19 43.79 14.46
N GLU A 137 2.71 44.03 15.68
CA GLU A 137 2.10 43.00 16.52
C GLU A 137 0.77 42.52 15.94
N SER A 138 -0.11 43.43 15.54
CA SER A 138 -1.40 43.08 14.93
C SER A 138 -1.22 42.32 13.61
N TRP A 139 -0.26 42.73 12.78
CA TRP A 139 0.09 42.01 11.55
C TRP A 139 0.66 40.63 11.84
N SER A 140 1.55 40.53 12.83
CA SER A 140 2.11 39.25 13.25
C SER A 140 1.03 38.28 13.72
N SER A 141 0.13 38.76 14.59
CA SER A 141 -1.00 37.96 15.08
C SER A 141 -1.92 37.49 13.95
N ALA A 142 -2.22 38.35 12.97
CA ALA A 142 -3.05 37.97 11.84
C ALA A 142 -2.42 36.86 10.97
N ILE A 143 -1.09 36.86 10.83
CA ILE A 143 -0.33 35.82 10.14
C ILE A 143 -0.26 34.52 10.98
N ASP A 144 -0.13 34.64 12.30
CA ASP A 144 -0.09 33.49 13.21
C ASP A 144 -1.35 32.64 13.14
N GLU A 145 -2.52 33.24 12.93
CA GLU A 145 -3.75 32.48 12.72
C GLU A 145 -3.66 31.51 11.51
N PHE A 146 -3.03 31.94 10.42
CA PHE A 146 -2.81 31.08 9.25
C PHE A 146 -1.76 29.99 9.53
N GLN A 147 -0.67 30.35 10.22
CA GLN A 147 0.37 29.40 10.61
C GLN A 147 -0.20 28.31 11.52
N GLN A 148 -1.00 28.70 12.52
CA GLN A 148 -1.64 27.77 13.43
C GLN A 148 -2.64 26.87 12.72
N LYS A 149 -3.37 27.39 11.73
CA LYS A 149 -4.27 26.57 10.93
C LYS A 149 -3.51 25.49 10.15
N ASN A 150 -2.41 25.84 9.49
CA ASN A 150 -1.58 24.86 8.76
C ASN A 150 -0.98 23.81 9.70
N ILE A 151 -0.56 24.22 10.91
CA ILE A 151 -0.11 23.32 11.97
C ILE A 151 -1.22 22.35 12.37
N ASN A 152 -2.41 22.85 12.68
CA ASN A 152 -3.55 22.04 13.12
C ASN A 152 -3.99 21.05 12.04
N GLU A 153 -4.08 21.47 10.78
CA GLU A 153 -4.41 20.57 9.65
C GLU A 153 -3.38 19.45 9.51
N THR A 154 -2.09 19.75 9.67
CA THR A 154 -1.02 18.74 9.61
C THR A 154 -1.11 17.76 10.77
N ILE A 155 -1.35 18.25 11.99
CA ILE A 155 -1.52 17.41 13.18
C ILE A 155 -2.71 16.47 12.99
N LEU A 156 -3.86 16.99 12.57
CA LEU A 156 -5.07 16.18 12.34
C LEU A 156 -4.86 15.10 11.28
N ALA A 157 -4.15 15.41 10.19
CA ALA A 157 -3.82 14.43 9.16
C ALA A 157 -2.91 13.31 9.70
N ILE A 158 -1.90 13.66 10.52
CA ILE A 158 -1.02 12.69 11.17
C ILE A 158 -1.80 11.84 12.19
N GLU A 159 -2.67 12.43 12.98
CA GLU A 159 -3.50 11.69 13.95
C GLU A 159 -4.48 10.73 13.25
N THR A 160 -5.03 11.13 12.10
CA THR A 160 -5.89 10.26 11.29
C THR A 160 -5.11 9.06 10.77
N LEU A 161 -3.91 9.29 10.25
CA LEU A 161 -2.98 8.25 9.81
C LEU A 161 -2.59 7.31 10.97
N GLU A 162 -2.26 7.85 12.14
CA GLU A 162 -1.90 7.07 13.33
C GLU A 162 -3.04 6.16 13.80
N LYS A 163 -4.29 6.65 13.77
CA LYS A 163 -5.48 5.91 14.21
C LYS A 163 -5.94 4.89 13.18
N GLY A 164 -6.08 5.30 11.92
CA GLY A 164 -6.59 4.46 10.84
C GLY A 164 -5.57 3.45 10.32
N LYS A 165 -4.29 3.83 10.36
CA LYS A 165 -3.16 3.08 9.76
C LYS A 165 -3.46 2.72 8.31
N ALA A 166 -4.10 3.63 7.60
CA ALA A 166 -4.49 3.48 6.21
C ALA A 166 -3.42 4.09 5.30
N ILE A 167 -3.08 3.42 4.21
CA ILE A 167 -2.04 3.89 3.29
C ILE A 167 -2.47 5.14 2.52
N GLU A 168 -3.78 5.31 2.33
CA GLU A 168 -4.41 6.44 1.68
C GLU A 168 -4.17 7.74 2.44
N ASP A 169 -4.08 7.68 3.77
CA ASP A 169 -3.86 8.84 4.65
C ASP A 169 -2.37 9.27 4.71
N LEU A 170 -1.46 8.39 4.32
CA LEU A 170 -0.01 8.64 4.41
C LEU A 170 0.43 9.78 3.49
N LYS A 171 -0.08 9.79 2.25
CA LYS A 171 0.30 10.78 1.24
C LYS A 171 -0.18 12.20 1.61
N PRO A 172 -1.47 12.43 1.96
CA PRO A 172 -1.92 13.74 2.44
C PRO A 172 -1.13 14.26 3.64
N ALA A 173 -0.91 13.41 4.66
CA ALA A 173 -0.14 13.80 5.84
C ALA A 173 1.30 14.21 5.49
N LYS A 174 1.98 13.47 4.60
CA LYS A 174 3.32 13.81 4.12
C LYS A 174 3.34 15.11 3.34
N GLN A 175 2.33 15.39 2.53
CA GLN A 175 2.25 16.63 1.75
C GLN A 175 2.13 17.86 2.66
N LEU A 176 1.22 17.82 3.65
CA LEU A 176 1.05 18.91 4.61
C LEU A 176 2.31 19.13 5.46
N LEU A 177 2.94 18.05 5.94
CA LEU A 177 4.19 18.15 6.68
C LEU A 177 5.33 18.75 5.83
N ASN A 178 5.43 18.36 4.55
CA ASN A 178 6.44 18.90 3.65
C ASN A 178 6.22 20.39 3.35
N GLU A 179 4.98 20.86 3.34
CA GLU A 179 4.68 22.28 3.25
C GLU A 179 5.16 23.01 4.52
N LEU A 180 4.83 22.50 5.71
CA LEU A 180 5.31 23.11 6.98
C LEU A 180 6.84 23.10 7.13
N LYS A 181 7.54 22.10 6.56
CA LYS A 181 9.02 22.04 6.57
C LYS A 181 9.67 23.26 5.93
N THR A 182 8.98 23.98 5.06
CA THR A 182 9.52 25.20 4.45
C THR A 182 9.36 26.42 5.35
N SER A 183 8.77 26.30 6.54
CA SER A 183 8.59 27.42 7.46
C SER A 183 9.94 28.04 7.85
N THR A 184 9.99 29.38 7.87
CA THR A 184 11.14 30.13 8.36
C THR A 184 11.11 30.35 9.87
N ASN A 185 9.95 30.16 10.51
CA ASN A 185 9.75 30.30 11.95
C ASN A 185 10.37 29.13 12.73
N GLU A 186 11.15 29.43 13.76
CA GLU A 186 11.94 28.41 14.47
C GLU A 186 11.07 27.47 15.32
N ASP A 187 10.02 27.97 15.95
CA ASP A 187 9.09 27.14 16.73
C ASP A 187 8.37 26.12 15.83
N THR A 188 7.96 26.56 14.64
CA THR A 188 7.35 25.69 13.63
C THR A 188 8.35 24.64 13.15
N LYS A 189 9.60 25.00 12.89
CA LYS A 189 10.65 24.03 12.52
C LYS A 189 10.88 22.99 13.62
N ASN A 190 10.87 23.41 14.88
CA ASN A 190 11.04 22.49 16.01
C ASN A 190 9.83 21.54 16.15
N LEU A 191 8.61 22.05 15.99
CA LEU A 191 7.41 21.23 15.94
C LEU A 191 7.47 20.21 14.79
N VAL A 192 7.87 20.64 13.60
CA VAL A 192 8.00 19.80 12.41
C VAL A 192 8.94 18.62 12.65
N LYS A 193 10.04 18.78 13.41
CA LYS A 193 10.92 17.64 13.77
C LYS A 193 10.18 16.56 14.56
N ASN A 194 9.27 16.96 15.46
CA ASN A 194 8.45 16.01 16.22
C ASN A 194 7.38 15.34 15.35
N LEU A 195 6.74 16.12 14.47
CA LEU A 195 5.75 15.58 13.52
C LEU A 195 6.38 14.63 12.49
N ASP A 196 7.62 14.88 12.08
CA ASP A 196 8.39 14.01 11.18
C ASP A 196 8.72 12.66 11.81
N LYS A 197 9.03 12.63 13.11
CA LYS A 197 9.18 11.38 13.86
C LYS A 197 7.87 10.60 13.92
N ARG A 198 6.76 11.30 14.21
CA ARG A 198 5.41 10.70 14.27
C ARG A 198 5.00 10.08 12.94
N ILE A 199 5.16 10.81 11.84
CA ILE A 199 4.78 10.28 10.51
C ILE A 199 5.65 9.09 10.10
N THR A 200 6.95 9.09 10.46
CA THR A 200 7.86 7.97 10.18
C THR A 200 7.46 6.73 10.97
N LEU A 201 7.04 6.89 12.24
CA LEU A 201 6.55 5.79 13.04
C LEU A 201 5.23 5.25 12.48
N ALA A 202 4.27 6.13 12.19
CA ALA A 202 2.98 5.76 11.62
C ALA A 202 3.13 5.04 10.26
N GLU A 203 4.07 5.47 9.41
CA GLU A 203 4.39 4.80 8.14
C GLU A 203 4.83 3.35 8.36
N LYS A 204 5.69 3.09 9.35
CA LYS A 204 6.09 1.72 9.69
C LYS A 204 4.91 0.88 10.14
N GLU A 205 4.02 1.45 10.95
CA GLU A 205 2.83 0.73 11.42
C GLU A 205 1.84 0.41 10.30
N VAL A 206 1.66 1.32 9.34
CA VAL A 206 0.87 1.10 8.12
C VAL A 206 1.46 -0.06 7.32
N LEU A 207 2.78 -0.07 7.09
CA LEU A 207 3.45 -1.13 6.34
C LEU A 207 3.30 -2.49 7.03
N ASN A 208 3.50 -2.55 8.36
CA ASN A 208 3.33 -3.77 9.13
C ASN A 208 1.88 -4.29 9.07
N LYS A 209 0.88 -3.41 9.10
CA LYS A 209 -0.53 -3.80 8.96
C LYS A 209 -0.80 -4.43 7.59
N ILE A 210 -0.29 -3.82 6.52
CA ILE A 210 -0.43 -4.35 5.15
C ILE A 210 0.25 -5.71 5.00
N GLU A 211 1.44 -5.87 5.57
CA GLU A 211 2.18 -7.14 5.54
C GLU A 211 1.37 -8.24 6.24
N LYS A 212 0.88 -7.97 7.46
CA LYS A 212 0.04 -8.90 8.20
C LYS A 212 -1.26 -9.26 7.46
N GLU A 213 -1.95 -8.28 6.89
CA GLU A 213 -3.17 -8.53 6.10
C GLU A 213 -2.89 -9.40 4.86
N LYS A 214 -1.72 -9.24 4.23
CA LYS A 214 -1.31 -10.10 3.10
C LYS A 214 -0.98 -11.52 3.54
N GLU A 215 -0.30 -11.67 4.68
CA GLU A 215 -0.01 -12.98 5.27
C GLU A 215 -1.31 -13.73 5.59
N GLU A 216 -2.26 -13.07 6.28
CA GLU A 216 -3.56 -13.66 6.61
C GLU A 216 -4.36 -14.07 5.36
N GLN A 217 -4.35 -13.24 4.30
CA GLN A 217 -4.98 -13.59 3.02
C GLN A 217 -4.31 -14.78 2.33
N LEU A 218 -2.97 -14.86 2.39
CA LEU A 218 -2.22 -15.96 1.82
C LEU A 218 -2.50 -17.26 2.57
N GLU A 219 -2.48 -17.23 3.90
CA GLU A 219 -2.82 -18.37 4.75
C GLU A 219 -4.24 -18.88 4.47
N ALA A 220 -5.21 -17.97 4.33
CA ALA A 220 -6.59 -18.33 3.98
C ALA A 220 -6.66 -19.03 2.61
N LYS A 221 -5.96 -18.52 1.59
CA LYS A 221 -5.91 -19.15 0.26
C LYS A 221 -5.23 -20.52 0.29
N VAL A 222 -4.13 -20.66 1.02
CA VAL A 222 -3.42 -21.94 1.18
C VAL A 222 -4.33 -22.96 1.84
N LYS A 223 -5.03 -22.58 2.91
CA LYS A 223 -5.95 -23.46 3.63
C LYS A 223 -7.10 -23.94 2.75
N GLU A 224 -7.65 -23.08 1.90
CA GLU A 224 -8.70 -23.47 0.96
C GLU A 224 -8.17 -24.43 -0.12
N HIS A 225 -6.97 -24.18 -0.65
CA HIS A 225 -6.35 -25.06 -1.63
C HIS A 225 -6.03 -26.45 -1.04
N ILE A 226 -5.59 -26.52 0.22
CA ILE A 226 -5.38 -27.81 0.91
C ILE A 226 -6.69 -28.59 1.00
N LYS A 227 -7.81 -27.95 1.40
CA LYS A 227 -9.11 -28.62 1.46
C LYS A 227 -9.58 -29.14 0.09
N GLU A 228 -9.31 -28.38 -0.97
CA GLU A 228 -9.64 -28.80 -2.33
C GLU A 228 -8.80 -30.03 -2.75
N LEU A 229 -7.51 -30.03 -2.43
CA LEU A 229 -6.63 -31.17 -2.67
C LEU A 229 -7.06 -32.41 -1.88
N GLU A 230 -7.43 -32.27 -0.61
CA GLU A 230 -7.94 -33.37 0.22
C GLU A 230 -9.19 -33.99 -0.41
N ARG A 231 -10.19 -33.19 -0.81
CA ARG A 231 -11.40 -33.68 -1.50
C ARG A 231 -11.08 -34.41 -2.81
N ASN A 232 -10.13 -33.90 -3.59
CA ASN A 232 -9.71 -34.52 -4.84
C ASN A 232 -9.00 -35.86 -4.61
N ILE A 233 -8.17 -35.96 -3.56
CA ILE A 233 -7.50 -37.19 -3.16
C ILE A 233 -8.54 -38.22 -2.70
N ASP A 234 -9.46 -37.84 -1.82
CA ASP A 234 -10.51 -38.73 -1.32
C ASP A 234 -11.37 -39.28 -2.46
N SER A 235 -11.78 -38.42 -3.40
CA SER A 235 -12.53 -38.84 -4.58
C SER A 235 -11.76 -39.85 -5.45
N LYS A 236 -10.45 -39.64 -5.65
CA LYS A 236 -9.61 -40.58 -6.41
C LYS A 236 -9.40 -41.90 -5.68
N ILE A 237 -9.26 -41.86 -4.35
CA ILE A 237 -9.18 -43.07 -3.51
C ILE A 237 -10.46 -43.89 -3.65
N ASP A 238 -11.62 -43.24 -3.61
CA ASP A 238 -12.91 -43.92 -3.76
C ASP A 238 -13.11 -44.50 -5.16
N GLU A 239 -12.70 -43.78 -6.20
CA GLU A 239 -12.71 -44.29 -7.58
C GLU A 239 -11.80 -45.52 -7.72
N PHE A 240 -10.58 -45.44 -7.21
CA PHE A 240 -9.64 -46.57 -7.20
C PHE A 240 -10.19 -47.78 -6.44
N LYS A 241 -10.78 -47.57 -5.26
CA LYS A 241 -11.41 -48.65 -4.48
C LYS A 241 -12.53 -49.34 -5.26
N ARG A 242 -13.41 -48.56 -5.92
CA ARG A 242 -14.49 -49.12 -6.77
C ARG A 242 -13.94 -49.93 -7.93
N GLU A 243 -12.86 -49.46 -8.56
CA GLU A 243 -12.25 -50.14 -9.69
C GLU A 243 -11.56 -51.45 -9.26
N GLN A 244 -10.83 -51.43 -8.14
CA GLN A 244 -10.28 -52.65 -7.54
C GLN A 244 -11.37 -53.65 -7.15
N GLN A 245 -12.49 -53.20 -6.56
CA GLN A 245 -13.60 -54.08 -6.22
C GLN A 245 -14.19 -54.75 -7.46
N LYS A 246 -14.38 -54.01 -8.56
CA LYS A 246 -14.84 -54.60 -9.84
C LYS A 246 -13.88 -55.67 -10.36
N ILE A 247 -12.57 -55.44 -10.27
CA ILE A 247 -11.56 -56.42 -10.68
C ILE A 247 -11.66 -57.69 -9.81
N ILE A 248 -11.80 -57.52 -8.50
CA ILE A 248 -11.97 -58.64 -7.55
C ILE A 248 -13.24 -59.41 -7.89
N ASP A 249 -14.38 -58.74 -8.04
CA ASP A 249 -15.68 -59.37 -8.34
C ASP A 249 -15.63 -60.17 -9.65
N ASN A 250 -15.00 -59.62 -10.70
CA ASN A 250 -14.84 -60.31 -11.98
C ASN A 250 -13.94 -61.55 -11.85
N LYS A 251 -12.80 -61.45 -11.16
CA LYS A 251 -11.90 -62.59 -10.93
C LYS A 251 -12.57 -63.69 -10.09
N THR A 252 -13.38 -63.30 -9.10
CA THR A 252 -14.16 -64.25 -8.28
C THR A 252 -15.16 -65.00 -9.15
N LYS A 253 -15.91 -64.30 -10.01
CA LYS A 253 -16.84 -64.95 -10.97
C LYS A 253 -16.14 -65.90 -11.93
N GLU A 254 -15.01 -65.48 -12.51
CA GLU A 254 -14.22 -66.34 -13.41
C GLU A 254 -13.71 -67.60 -12.71
N ALA A 255 -13.30 -67.48 -11.43
CA ALA A 255 -12.88 -68.62 -10.62
C ALA A 255 -14.06 -69.56 -10.31
N GLU A 256 -15.22 -69.01 -9.93
CA GLU A 256 -16.44 -69.77 -9.69
C GLU A 256 -16.88 -70.55 -10.95
N GLU A 257 -16.87 -69.91 -12.12
CA GLU A 257 -17.21 -70.56 -13.39
C GLU A 257 -16.25 -71.71 -13.73
N LYS A 258 -14.94 -71.54 -13.48
CA LYS A 258 -13.94 -72.59 -13.68
C LYS A 258 -14.17 -73.76 -12.73
N ILE A 259 -14.38 -73.48 -11.45
CA ILE A 259 -14.66 -74.50 -10.43
C ILE A 259 -15.92 -75.28 -10.79
N ASN A 260 -17.00 -74.59 -11.20
CA ASN A 260 -18.24 -75.25 -11.60
C ASN A 260 -18.07 -76.16 -12.83
N LYS A 261 -17.30 -75.72 -13.84
CA LYS A 261 -16.97 -76.58 -15.00
C LYS A 261 -16.16 -77.81 -14.61
N GLU A 262 -15.21 -77.67 -13.69
CA GLU A 262 -14.41 -78.78 -13.15
C GLU A 262 -15.30 -79.78 -12.40
N ILE A 263 -16.21 -79.29 -11.55
CA ILE A 263 -17.21 -80.10 -10.83
C ILE A 263 -18.12 -80.84 -11.81
N GLU A 264 -18.64 -80.18 -12.84
CA GLU A 264 -19.46 -80.83 -13.87
C GLU A 264 -18.72 -81.95 -14.60
N LYS A 265 -17.43 -81.74 -14.90
CA LYS A 265 -16.58 -82.75 -15.54
C LYS A 265 -16.38 -83.95 -14.62
N LEU A 266 -16.01 -83.71 -13.35
CA LEU A 266 -15.86 -84.77 -12.35
C LEU A 266 -17.17 -85.55 -12.15
N ASN A 267 -18.32 -84.87 -12.10
CA ASN A 267 -19.62 -85.52 -12.00
C ASN A 267 -19.93 -86.44 -13.19
N LYS A 268 -19.58 -86.03 -14.42
CA LYS A 268 -19.70 -86.90 -15.61
C LYS A 268 -18.78 -88.11 -15.54
N GLU A 269 -17.55 -87.94 -15.05
CA GLU A 269 -16.60 -89.05 -14.87
C GLU A 269 -17.07 -90.05 -13.81
N ILE A 270 -17.63 -89.56 -12.70
CA ILE A 270 -18.27 -90.38 -11.66
C ILE A 270 -19.45 -91.17 -12.25
N GLU A 271 -20.34 -90.52 -12.99
CA GLU A 271 -21.52 -91.18 -13.59
C GLU A 271 -21.13 -92.24 -14.63
N ASN A 272 -20.12 -91.95 -15.47
CA ASN A 272 -19.59 -92.95 -16.41
C ASN A 272 -18.97 -94.14 -15.69
N SER A 273 -18.23 -93.89 -14.61
CA SER A 273 -17.64 -94.94 -13.78
C SER A 273 -18.72 -95.80 -13.12
N LYS A 274 -19.80 -95.18 -12.63
CA LYS A 274 -20.96 -95.87 -12.08
C LYS A 274 -21.61 -96.80 -13.10
N LYS A 275 -21.85 -96.34 -14.34
CA LYS A 275 -22.38 -97.15 -15.44
C LYS A 275 -21.48 -98.34 -15.79
N GLN A 276 -20.17 -98.15 -15.83
CA GLN A 276 -19.23 -99.25 -16.09
C GLN A 276 -19.27 -100.31 -14.98
N VAL A 277 -19.37 -99.88 -13.72
CA VAL A 277 -19.50 -100.80 -12.59
C VAL A 277 -20.83 -101.56 -12.65
N GLU A 278 -21.94 -100.90 -12.94
CA GLU A 278 -23.25 -101.55 -13.15
C GLU A 278 -23.21 -102.58 -14.28
N GLN A 279 -22.61 -102.25 -15.43
CA GLN A 279 -22.42 -103.19 -16.53
C GLN A 279 -21.60 -104.42 -16.10
N LYS A 280 -20.48 -104.22 -15.41
CA LYS A 280 -19.67 -105.33 -14.89
C LYS A 280 -20.44 -106.19 -13.91
N MET A 281 -21.24 -105.59 -13.02
CA MET A 281 -22.10 -106.34 -12.10
C MET A 281 -23.16 -107.16 -12.83
N ASN A 282 -23.77 -106.62 -13.88
CA ASN A 282 -24.73 -107.34 -14.71
C ASN A 282 -24.08 -108.52 -15.46
N SER A 283 -22.88 -108.33 -16.00
CA SER A 283 -22.12 -109.43 -16.62
C SER A 283 -21.79 -110.54 -15.62
N ILE A 284 -21.34 -110.18 -14.41
CA ILE A 284 -21.09 -111.14 -13.33
C ILE A 284 -22.38 -111.89 -12.96
N LYS A 285 -23.51 -111.18 -12.84
CA LYS A 285 -24.82 -111.79 -12.59
C LYS A 285 -25.20 -112.80 -13.68
N GLY A 286 -24.95 -112.47 -14.94
CA GLY A 286 -25.13 -113.37 -16.08
C GLY A 286 -24.27 -114.64 -15.98
N LEU A 287 -22.99 -114.50 -15.62
CA LEU A 287 -22.10 -115.65 -15.41
C LEU A 287 -22.55 -116.54 -14.23
N ILE A 288 -22.98 -115.93 -13.12
CA ILE A 288 -23.50 -116.66 -11.95
C ILE A 288 -24.75 -117.47 -12.34
N SER A 289 -25.58 -116.98 -13.25
CA SER A 289 -26.78 -117.71 -13.72
C SER A 289 -26.46 -118.99 -14.50
N GLN A 290 -25.23 -119.14 -15.01
CA GLN A 290 -24.76 -120.31 -15.76
C GLN A 290 -24.10 -121.38 -14.87
N VAL A 291 -23.99 -121.15 -13.56
CA VAL A 291 -23.42 -122.12 -12.61
C VAL A 291 -24.42 -123.25 -12.36
N GLU A 292 -24.05 -124.48 -12.71
CA GLU A 292 -24.93 -125.66 -12.64
C GLU A 292 -25.17 -126.16 -11.19
N ASN A 293 -24.31 -125.81 -10.25
CA ASN A 293 -24.44 -126.18 -8.83
C ASN A 293 -25.30 -125.13 -8.07
N PRO A 294 -26.50 -125.50 -7.57
CA PRO A 294 -27.43 -124.55 -6.94
C PRO A 294 -26.89 -123.90 -5.66
N ASP A 295 -26.13 -124.65 -4.85
CA ASP A 295 -25.59 -124.15 -3.58
C ASP A 295 -24.46 -123.14 -3.82
N VAL A 296 -23.60 -123.41 -4.81
CA VAL A 296 -22.54 -122.48 -5.24
C VAL A 296 -23.14 -121.23 -5.89
N GLN A 297 -24.17 -121.40 -6.72
CA GLN A 297 -24.89 -120.28 -7.33
C GLN A 297 -25.51 -119.36 -6.27
N LYS A 298 -26.14 -119.92 -5.23
CA LYS A 298 -26.74 -119.16 -4.13
C LYS A 298 -25.69 -118.36 -3.34
N GLN A 299 -24.54 -118.96 -3.02
CA GLN A 299 -23.44 -118.27 -2.34
C GLN A 299 -22.89 -117.11 -3.18
N LEU A 300 -22.72 -117.30 -4.49
CA LEU A 300 -22.25 -116.26 -5.40
C LEU A 300 -23.24 -115.09 -5.53
N ILE A 301 -24.56 -115.35 -5.47
CA ILE A 301 -25.59 -114.31 -5.45
C ILE A 301 -25.51 -113.46 -4.17
N GLU A 302 -25.30 -114.07 -3.00
CA GLU A 302 -25.15 -113.32 -1.75
C GLU A 302 -23.90 -112.44 -1.74
N ILE A 303 -22.77 -112.97 -2.24
CA ILE A 303 -21.53 -112.20 -2.40
C ILE A 303 -21.76 -111.01 -3.35
N LEU A 304 -22.44 -111.22 -4.48
CA LEU A 304 -22.73 -110.15 -5.43
C LEU A 304 -23.66 -109.08 -4.83
N LYS A 305 -24.64 -109.47 -4.01
CA LYS A 305 -25.49 -108.51 -3.28
C LYS A 305 -24.67 -107.67 -2.30
N GLY A 306 -23.77 -108.29 -1.53
CA GLY A 306 -22.86 -107.59 -0.63
C GLY A 306 -21.97 -106.58 -1.36
N LEU A 307 -21.38 -106.98 -2.48
CA LEU A 307 -20.57 -106.10 -3.33
C LEU A 307 -21.39 -104.94 -3.92
N SER A 308 -22.62 -105.22 -4.39
CA SER A 308 -23.52 -104.17 -4.90
C SER A 308 -23.90 -103.15 -3.84
N GLN A 309 -24.07 -103.57 -2.59
CA GLN A 309 -24.36 -102.68 -1.46
C GLN A 309 -23.18 -101.74 -1.20
N VAL A 310 -21.95 -102.28 -1.11
CA VAL A 310 -20.72 -101.50 -0.87
C VAL A 310 -20.47 -100.48 -1.98
N VAL A 311 -20.69 -100.87 -3.24
CA VAL A 311 -20.57 -99.97 -4.39
C VAL A 311 -21.57 -98.81 -4.28
N ASN A 312 -22.83 -99.08 -3.99
CA ASN A 312 -23.87 -98.05 -3.86
C ASN A 312 -23.60 -97.09 -2.69
N ASP A 313 -23.14 -97.60 -1.56
CA ASP A 313 -22.82 -96.78 -0.39
C ASP A 313 -21.62 -95.87 -0.65
N ASN A 314 -20.64 -96.34 -1.42
CA ASN A 314 -19.49 -95.52 -1.81
C ASN A 314 -19.85 -94.42 -2.81
N PHE A 315 -20.72 -94.69 -3.80
CA PHE A 315 -21.20 -93.64 -4.71
C PHE A 315 -22.10 -92.61 -4.02
N LYS A 316 -22.93 -93.02 -3.04
CA LYS A 316 -23.74 -92.10 -2.23
C LYS A 316 -22.92 -91.14 -1.37
N LYS A 317 -21.71 -91.53 -0.96
CA LYS A 317 -20.80 -90.65 -0.20
C LYS A 317 -20.09 -89.62 -1.08
N LEU A 318 -20.11 -89.83 -2.40
CA LEU A 318 -19.46 -88.97 -3.40
C LEU A 318 -20.44 -88.00 -4.09
N SER A 319 -21.75 -88.17 -3.88
CA SER A 319 -22.84 -87.30 -4.37
C SER A 319 -23.36 -86.37 -3.27
#